data_AF-A0A8S9M3A1-F1
#
_entry.id   AF-A0A8S9M3A1-F1
#
_cell.length_a   1.000
_cell.length_b   1.000
_cell.length_c   1.000
_cell.angle_alpha   90.00
_cell.angle_beta   90.00
_cell.angle_gamma   90.00
#
_symmetry.space_group_name_H-M   'P 1'
#
loop_
_entity.id
_entity.type
_entity.pdbx_description
1 polymer ?
#
loop_
_entity_poly.entity_id
_entity_poly.type
_entity_poly.pdbx_seq_one_letter_code
_entity_poly.pdbx_strand_id
1 'polypeptide(L)'
;MDRSEPSSGLMDFINASMERSESSSRVSAPYTGKRTLYGDKYVEVMKQYYDYVKSRIRIGVEGYNTSLEPIDLYRALESLFKTCGEVHNIEIRRDRVTKALQKSCIVILRGEGAGDKALQLNGSDIGGRKIVVTSLPPGLDLSTGLSTDVLAARNVAHNKRKYSEGISVTGYDTSLTKDDVKNALTNHFSTCGEITDVFVLNSRLSLRNWSGRILKIRLPPNRPWDHLADWDVV
;
A
#
# COMPACT_ATOMS: atom_id res chain seq x y z
N MET A 1 -12.27 13.18 23.19
CA MET A 1 -11.51 12.26 22.34
C MET A 1 -11.58 12.82 20.93
N ASP A 2 -10.65 13.72 20.62
CA ASP A 2 -10.67 14.46 19.35
C ASP A 2 -9.68 13.77 18.40
N ARG A 3 -10.16 13.32 17.25
CA ARG A 3 -9.34 12.72 16.20
C ARG A 3 -8.76 13.87 15.38
N SER A 4 -7.47 14.14 15.54
CA SER A 4 -6.78 15.05 14.63
C SER A 4 -6.79 14.49 13.21
N GLU A 5 -7.38 15.28 12.33
CA GLU A 5 -7.56 15.03 10.90
C GLU A 5 -6.23 14.88 10.16
N PRO A 6 -6.19 14.11 9.05
CA PRO A 6 -5.04 14.06 8.18
C PRO A 6 -4.78 15.43 7.54
N SER A 7 -3.50 15.85 7.52
CA SER A 7 -2.93 17.04 6.89
C SER A 7 -3.81 17.62 5.77
N SER A 8 -4.30 18.85 6.02
CA SER A 8 -5.31 19.54 5.21
C SER A 8 -4.95 19.53 3.73
N GLY A 9 -3.69 19.77 3.34
CA GLY A 9 -3.31 19.88 1.92
C GLY A 9 -3.59 18.64 1.05
N LEU A 10 -3.54 17.42 1.62
CA LEU A 10 -3.85 16.19 0.86
C LEU A 10 -5.36 15.96 0.76
N MET A 11 -6.09 16.21 1.85
CA MET A 11 -7.54 16.12 1.84
C MET A 11 -8.15 17.26 1.01
N ASP A 12 -7.57 18.45 1.03
CA ASP A 12 -7.95 19.60 0.22
C ASP A 12 -7.73 19.33 -1.27
N PHE A 13 -6.62 18.67 -1.64
CA PHE A 13 -6.40 18.25 -3.02
C PHE A 13 -7.42 17.20 -3.47
N ILE A 14 -7.73 16.22 -2.63
CA ILE A 14 -8.71 15.17 -2.91
C ILE A 14 -10.13 15.77 -2.97
N ASN A 15 -10.49 16.64 -2.04
CA ASN A 15 -11.79 17.29 -1.93
C ASN A 15 -12.00 18.28 -3.08
N ALA A 16 -11.03 19.13 -3.41
CA ALA A 16 -11.12 20.04 -4.56
C ALA A 16 -11.21 19.30 -5.89
N SER A 17 -10.67 18.08 -5.97
CA SER A 17 -10.82 17.19 -7.12
C SER A 17 -12.23 16.56 -7.17
N MET A 18 -12.80 16.21 -6.01
CA MET A 18 -14.17 15.68 -5.88
C MET A 18 -15.24 16.75 -6.13
N GLU A 19 -15.12 17.96 -5.59
CA GLU A 19 -16.07 19.06 -5.80
C GLU A 19 -16.11 19.55 -7.27
N ARG A 20 -14.96 19.50 -7.96
CA ARG A 20 -14.88 19.75 -9.40
C ARG A 20 -15.62 18.67 -10.22
N SER A 21 -15.83 17.48 -9.65
CA SER A 21 -16.64 16.42 -10.26
C SER A 21 -18.14 16.56 -9.94
N GLU A 22 -18.51 17.13 -8.79
CA GLU A 22 -19.90 17.30 -8.37
C GLU A 22 -20.61 18.52 -8.97
N SER A 23 -19.86 19.57 -9.28
CA SER A 23 -20.38 20.80 -9.92
C SER A 23 -20.69 20.64 -11.41
N SER A 24 -20.29 19.52 -12.02
CA SER A 24 -20.75 19.13 -13.36
C SER A 24 -22.21 18.68 -13.27
N SER A 25 -23.12 19.44 -13.87
CA SER A 25 -24.58 19.28 -13.78
C SER A 25 -25.03 17.81 -13.86
N ARG A 26 -25.61 17.34 -12.75
CA ARG A 26 -26.16 15.99 -12.57
C ARG A 26 -27.34 15.77 -13.50
N VAL A 27 -27.08 15.16 -14.65
CA VAL A 27 -28.07 14.32 -15.34
C VAL A 27 -27.89 12.91 -14.78
N SER A 28 -28.97 12.32 -14.29
CA SER A 28 -29.03 10.99 -13.69
C SER A 28 -28.71 9.90 -14.72
N ALA A 29 -27.42 9.72 -15.02
CA ALA A 29 -26.94 8.53 -15.70
C ALA A 29 -26.50 7.51 -14.64
N PRO A 30 -26.85 6.21 -14.79
CA PRO A 30 -26.32 5.16 -13.93
C PRO A 30 -24.79 5.24 -13.92
N TYR A 31 -24.19 5.09 -12.74
CA TYR A 31 -22.75 5.18 -12.54
C TYR A 31 -22.00 4.16 -13.43
N THR A 32 -21.57 4.59 -14.61
CA THR A 32 -20.71 3.83 -15.54
C THR A 32 -19.25 4.19 -15.34
N GLY A 33 -18.84 4.36 -14.07
CA GLY A 33 -17.46 4.67 -13.71
C GLY A 33 -16.55 3.46 -13.92
N LYS A 34 -16.12 3.23 -15.17
CA LYS A 34 -14.93 2.41 -15.46
C LYS A 34 -13.75 3.07 -14.74
N ARG A 35 -13.30 2.51 -13.62
CA ARG A 35 -11.99 2.86 -13.03
C ARG A 35 -10.90 2.43 -14.02
N THR A 36 -10.50 3.33 -14.89
CA THR A 36 -9.42 3.15 -15.88
C THR A 36 -8.02 3.34 -15.29
N LEU A 37 -7.86 3.20 -13.97
CA LEU A 37 -6.56 3.24 -13.27
C LEU A 37 -5.93 1.84 -13.13
N TYR A 38 -6.15 0.93 -14.08
CA TYR A 38 -5.40 -0.32 -14.14
C TYR A 38 -4.61 -0.34 -15.45
N GLY A 39 -3.28 -0.21 -15.34
CA GLY A 39 -2.33 -0.10 -16.46
C GLY A 39 -1.04 0.65 -16.06
N ASP A 40 -0.18 0.93 -17.04
CA ASP A 40 1.14 1.56 -16.84
C ASP A 40 1.08 2.89 -16.07
N LYS A 41 0.00 3.66 -16.28
CA LYS A 41 -0.24 4.92 -15.56
C LYS A 41 -0.35 4.73 -14.04
N TYR A 42 -0.92 3.61 -13.58
CA TYR A 42 -1.00 3.30 -12.15
C TYR A 42 0.32 2.80 -11.58
N VAL A 43 1.12 2.09 -12.39
CA VAL A 43 2.49 1.72 -12.00
C VAL A 43 3.34 2.97 -11.79
N GLU A 44 3.24 3.97 -12.68
CA GLU A 44 3.95 5.24 -12.52
C GLU A 44 3.54 6.01 -11.26
N VAL A 45 2.24 6.08 -10.95
CA VAL A 45 1.75 6.66 -9.69
C VAL A 45 2.32 5.92 -8.47
N MET A 46 2.31 4.58 -8.51
CA MET A 46 2.87 3.78 -7.42
C MET A 46 4.39 3.94 -7.30
N LYS A 47 5.10 4.12 -8.41
CA LYS A 47 6.52 4.42 -8.41
C LYS A 47 6.80 5.74 -7.72
N GLN A 48 6.09 6.80 -8.09
CA GLN A 48 6.21 8.11 -7.44
C GLN A 48 5.94 8.01 -5.93
N TYR A 49 4.95 7.21 -5.52
CA TYR A 49 4.71 6.91 -4.11
C TYR A 49 5.92 6.21 -3.45
N TYR A 50 6.51 5.20 -4.09
CA TYR A 50 7.68 4.52 -3.54
C TYR A 50 8.94 5.39 -3.53
N ASP A 51 9.16 6.24 -4.55
CA ASP A 51 10.22 7.25 -4.58
C ASP A 51 10.06 8.25 -3.43
N TYR A 52 8.83 8.73 -3.25
CA TYR A 52 8.46 9.57 -2.11
C TYR A 52 8.78 8.86 -0.78
N VAL A 53 8.33 7.62 -0.61
CA VAL A 53 8.54 6.84 0.61
C VAL A 53 10.03 6.58 0.87
N LYS A 54 10.82 6.34 -0.18
CA LYS A 54 12.27 6.09 -0.15
C LYS A 54 13.08 7.36 0.12
N SER A 55 12.57 8.53 -0.27
CA SER A 55 13.18 9.82 0.04
C SER A 55 13.09 10.21 1.52
N ARG A 56 12.27 9.49 2.31
CA ARG A 56 12.10 9.78 3.74
C ARG A 56 13.28 9.28 4.54
N ILE A 57 13.78 10.16 5.40
CA ILE A 57 14.86 9.89 6.33
C ILE A 57 14.24 9.54 7.68
N ARG A 58 14.61 8.39 8.24
CA ARG A 58 14.09 7.91 9.52
C ARG A 58 15.14 8.14 10.60
N ILE A 59 14.77 8.90 11.62
CA ILE A 59 15.62 9.26 12.75
C ILE A 59 15.02 8.66 14.02
N GLY A 60 15.79 7.80 14.69
CA GLY A 60 15.45 7.29 16.00
C GLY A 60 15.83 8.29 17.08
N VAL A 61 14.90 8.59 17.98
CA VAL A 61 15.12 9.49 19.11
C VAL A 61 14.82 8.76 20.40
N GLU A 62 15.76 8.77 21.34
CA GLU A 62 15.64 8.15 22.66
C GLU A 62 16.06 9.14 23.75
N GLY A 63 15.88 8.76 25.02
CA GLY A 63 16.41 9.53 26.16
C GLY A 63 15.54 10.69 26.65
N TYR A 64 14.45 11.01 25.96
CA TYR A 64 13.48 12.00 26.42
C TYR A 64 12.73 11.54 27.68
N ASN A 65 12.07 12.50 28.35
CA ASN A 65 11.28 12.22 29.54
C ASN A 65 9.95 11.54 29.17
N THR A 66 9.79 10.26 29.50
CA THR A 66 8.58 9.46 29.21
C THR A 66 7.37 9.84 30.06
N SER A 67 7.54 10.70 31.07
CA SER A 67 6.46 11.27 31.87
C SER A 67 5.85 12.53 31.23
N LEU A 68 6.42 13.05 30.14
CA LEU A 68 5.86 14.19 29.42
C LEU A 68 4.52 13.85 28.78
N GLU A 69 3.67 14.88 28.64
CA GLU A 69 2.49 14.74 27.81
C GLU A 69 2.90 14.52 26.34
N PRO A 70 2.26 13.59 25.61
CA PRO A 70 2.71 13.24 24.26
C PRO A 70 2.58 14.38 23.24
N ILE A 71 1.67 15.33 23.49
CA ILE A 71 1.51 16.54 22.67
C ILE A 71 2.70 17.48 22.88
N ASP A 72 3.17 17.63 24.12
CA ASP A 72 4.33 18.47 24.43
C ASP A 72 5.62 17.87 23.86
N LEU A 73 5.77 16.54 23.97
CA LEU A 73 6.87 15.83 23.32
C LEU A 73 6.83 16.01 21.80
N TYR A 74 5.65 15.90 21.19
CA TYR A 74 5.48 16.12 19.74
C TYR A 74 5.94 17.52 19.33
N ARG A 75 5.43 18.57 20.01
CA ARG A 75 5.78 19.97 19.70
C ARG A 75 7.27 20.26 19.88
N ALA A 76 7.87 19.71 20.94
CA ALA A 76 9.30 19.87 21.19
C ALA A 76 10.14 19.22 20.09
N LEU A 77 9.80 17.98 19.71
CA LEU A 77 10.48 17.28 18.62
C LEU A 77 10.26 17.97 17.27
N GLU A 78 9.03 18.38 16.95
CA GLU A 78 8.70 19.09 15.71
C GLU A 78 9.51 20.38 15.61
N SER A 79 9.52 21.21 16.65
CA SER A 79 10.27 22.46 16.69
C SER A 79 11.77 22.23 16.49
N LEU A 80 12.34 21.24 17.19
CA LEU A 80 13.76 20.92 17.11
C LEU A 80 14.17 20.47 15.71
N PHE A 81 13.46 19.50 15.15
CA PHE A 81 13.82 18.87 13.87
C PHE A 81 13.38 19.66 12.63
N LYS A 82 12.48 20.64 12.77
CA LYS A 82 12.09 21.56 11.68
C LYS A 82 13.26 22.37 11.13
N THR A 83 14.33 22.53 11.91
CA THR A 83 15.58 23.18 11.46
C THR A 83 16.41 22.29 10.52
N CYS A 84 16.23 20.97 10.58
CA CYS A 84 16.96 20.00 9.76
C CYS A 84 16.34 19.82 8.38
N GLY A 85 15.02 19.96 8.26
CA GLY A 85 14.26 19.76 7.04
C GLY A 85 12.75 19.76 7.27
N GLU A 86 12.01 19.26 6.28
CA GLU A 86 10.56 19.08 6.39
C GLU A 86 10.27 17.91 7.35
N VAL A 87 9.61 18.19 8.48
CA VAL A 87 9.11 17.15 9.39
C VAL A 87 7.85 16.55 8.80
N HIS A 88 7.98 15.36 8.22
CA HIS A 88 6.85 14.68 7.58
C HIS A 88 5.93 14.00 8.60
N ASN A 89 6.51 13.34 9.61
CA ASN A 89 5.74 12.67 10.66
C ASN A 89 6.62 12.42 11.90
N ILE A 90 5.99 12.31 13.07
CA ILE A 90 6.65 11.89 14.32
C ILE A 90 5.86 10.71 14.90
N GLU A 91 6.44 9.51 14.85
CA GLU A 91 5.86 8.29 15.39
C GLU A 91 6.16 8.18 16.89
N ILE A 92 5.31 8.78 17.72
CA ILE A 92 5.34 8.61 19.19
C ILE A 92 4.46 7.43 19.57
N ARG A 93 5.08 6.34 20.03
CA ARG A 93 4.37 5.13 20.43
C ARG A 93 4.08 5.12 21.93
N ARG A 94 2.92 4.60 22.28
CA ARG A 94 2.53 4.32 23.67
C ARG A 94 2.42 2.82 23.88
N ASP A 95 2.75 2.40 25.08
CA ASP A 95 2.42 1.06 25.54
C ASP A 95 0.89 0.89 25.52
N ARG A 96 0.41 -0.24 24.98
CA ARG A 96 -1.04 -0.44 24.81
C ARG A 96 -1.76 -0.63 26.13
N VAL A 97 -1.07 -1.19 27.13
CA VAL A 97 -1.61 -1.56 28.45
C VAL A 97 -1.45 -0.40 29.42
N THR A 98 -0.22 0.06 29.64
CA THR A 98 0.10 1.09 30.64
C THR A 98 -0.16 2.51 30.14
N LYS A 99 -0.36 2.69 28.82
CA LYS A 99 -0.49 4.00 28.14
C LYS A 99 0.73 4.91 28.26
N ALA A 100 1.80 4.45 28.91
CA ALA A 100 3.04 5.19 29.04
C ALA A 100 3.72 5.36 27.68
N LEU A 101 4.48 6.44 27.53
CA LEU A 101 5.32 6.64 26.35
C LEU A 101 6.39 5.54 26.27
N GLN A 102 6.62 5.05 25.06
CA GLN A 102 7.79 4.21 24.80
C GLN A 102 9.06 5.04 24.97
N LYS A 103 10.19 4.35 25.22
CA LYS A 103 11.51 4.97 25.44
C LYS A 103 12.14 5.52 24.16
N SER A 104 11.59 5.16 23.01
CA SER A 104 12.04 5.59 21.70
C SER A 104 10.87 6.02 20.83
N CYS A 105 11.13 7.00 19.96
CA CYS A 105 10.22 7.46 18.92
C CYS A 105 10.96 7.60 17.60
N ILE A 106 10.21 7.70 16.50
CA ILE A 106 10.80 7.83 15.17
C ILE A 106 10.35 9.16 14.56
N VAL A 107 11.29 10.02 14.25
CA VAL A 107 11.08 11.25 13.48
C VAL A 107 11.32 10.94 12.01
N ILE A 108 10.38 11.32 11.14
CA ILE A 108 10.49 11.15 9.70
C ILE A 108 10.72 12.51 9.06
N LEU A 109 11.87 12.67 8.44
CA LEU A 109 12.31 13.91 7.79
C LEU A 109 12.37 13.76 6.28
N ARG A 110 12.29 14.90 5.60
CA ARG A 110 12.59 15.04 4.18
C ARG A 110 13.46 16.28 3.97
N GLY A 111 14.15 16.30 2.84
CA GLY A 111 15.03 17.40 2.45
C GLY A 111 16.49 16.98 2.40
N GLU A 112 17.24 17.69 1.56
CA GLU A 112 18.66 17.43 1.36
C GLU A 112 19.47 17.69 2.63
N GLY A 113 20.31 16.73 3.00
CA GLY A 113 21.14 16.80 4.22
C GLY A 113 20.35 16.75 5.53
N ALA A 114 19.03 16.49 5.51
CA ALA A 114 18.22 16.49 6.74
C ALA A 114 18.69 15.40 7.74
N GLY A 115 19.21 14.28 7.25
CA GLY A 115 19.76 13.21 8.09
C GLY A 115 21.01 13.66 8.85
N ASP A 116 21.98 14.26 8.15
CA ASP A 116 23.23 14.71 8.78
C ASP A 116 22.98 15.83 9.78
N LYS A 117 22.11 16.79 9.43
CA LYS A 117 21.66 17.85 10.34
C LYS A 117 20.97 17.28 11.57
N ALA A 118 20.10 16.27 11.39
CA ALA A 118 19.43 15.62 12.51
C ALA A 118 20.41 14.92 13.45
N LEU A 119 21.44 14.25 12.91
CA LEU A 119 22.47 13.59 13.72
C LEU A 119 23.30 14.60 14.55
N GLN A 120 23.50 15.82 14.07
CA GLN A 120 24.16 16.89 14.83
C GLN A 120 23.36 17.35 16.06
N LEU A 121 22.05 17.05 16.12
CA LEU A 121 21.21 17.36 17.28
C LEU A 121 21.35 16.36 18.42
N ASN A 122 22.18 15.32 18.28
CA ASN A 122 22.44 14.36 19.33
C ASN A 122 22.93 15.06 20.61
N GLY A 123 22.27 14.78 21.75
CA GLY A 123 22.55 15.42 23.03
C GLY A 123 21.77 16.72 23.32
N SER A 124 20.87 17.14 22.43
CA SER A 124 19.96 18.27 22.67
C SER A 124 19.04 18.00 23.85
N ASP A 125 18.62 19.05 24.57
CA ASP A 125 17.69 18.91 25.70
C ASP A 125 16.23 18.97 25.24
N ILE A 126 15.44 17.96 25.63
CA ILE A 126 13.97 17.97 25.51
C ILE A 126 13.38 17.61 26.87
N GLY A 127 12.72 18.59 27.50
CA GLY A 127 12.05 18.42 28.78
C GLY A 127 13.00 18.06 29.92
N GLY A 128 14.20 18.67 29.94
CA GLY A 128 15.22 18.47 30.97
C GLY A 128 16.01 17.18 30.82
N ARG A 129 15.95 16.53 29.66
CA ARG A 129 16.76 15.34 29.35
C ARG A 129 17.42 15.45 28.00
N LYS A 130 18.68 15.02 27.95
CA LYS A 130 19.44 14.93 26.71
C LYS A 130 18.94 13.76 25.87
N ILE A 131 18.54 14.04 24.64
CA ILE A 131 18.10 13.02 23.70
C ILE A 131 19.30 12.37 23.01
N VAL A 132 19.12 11.10 22.63
CA VAL A 132 20.04 10.39 21.74
C VAL A 132 19.39 10.29 20.37
N VAL A 133 20.11 10.70 19.34
CA VAL A 133 19.63 10.73 17.95
C VAL A 133 20.43 9.74 17.12
N THR A 134 19.73 8.88 16.39
CA THR A 134 20.31 7.82 15.57
C THR A 134 19.67 7.79 14.19
N SER A 135 20.44 7.40 13.17
CA SER A 135 19.90 7.13 11.83
C SER A 135 19.33 5.72 11.79
N LEU A 136 18.12 5.57 11.27
CA LEU A 136 17.46 4.29 11.12
C LEU A 136 17.40 3.88 9.65
N PRO A 137 17.42 2.57 9.35
CA PRO A 137 17.22 2.10 8.00
C PRO A 137 15.83 2.52 7.47
N PRO A 138 15.65 2.52 6.14
CA PRO A 138 14.35 2.67 5.51
C PRO A 138 13.33 1.68 6.08
N GLY A 139 12.03 2.02 5.98
CA GLY A 139 10.96 1.12 6.45
C GLY A 139 11.04 -0.28 5.80
N LEU A 140 10.48 -1.28 6.49
CA LEU A 140 10.65 -2.72 6.20
C LEU A 140 10.36 -3.13 4.74
N ASP A 141 9.40 -2.50 4.05
CA ASP A 141 9.12 -2.81 2.64
C ASP A 141 10.24 -2.34 1.69
N LEU A 142 10.96 -1.28 2.09
CA LEU A 142 12.05 -0.67 1.32
C LEU A 142 13.42 -1.24 1.65
N SER A 143 13.56 -1.96 2.77
CA SER A 143 14.83 -2.59 3.16
C SER A 143 15.19 -3.80 2.29
N THR A 144 14.32 -4.19 1.36
CA THR A 144 14.52 -5.29 0.41
C THR A 144 15.56 -4.98 -0.67
N GLY A 145 16.04 -3.72 -0.77
CA GLY A 145 17.02 -3.30 -1.77
C GLY A 145 16.47 -3.21 -3.21
N LEU A 146 15.17 -3.44 -3.39
CA LEU A 146 14.52 -3.38 -4.69
C LEU A 146 14.41 -1.92 -5.19
N SER A 147 14.38 -1.77 -6.53
CA SER A 147 14.07 -0.47 -7.14
C SER A 147 12.60 -0.10 -6.90
N THR A 148 12.30 1.20 -6.96
CA THR A 148 10.94 1.71 -6.78
C THR A 148 10.01 1.28 -7.91
N ASP A 149 10.53 1.12 -9.14
CA ASP A 149 9.81 0.52 -10.26
C ASP A 149 9.35 -0.92 -9.95
N VAL A 150 10.24 -1.74 -9.38
CA VAL A 150 9.94 -3.14 -9.05
C VAL A 150 8.91 -3.22 -7.92
N LEU A 151 9.04 -2.38 -6.90
CA LEU A 151 8.07 -2.30 -5.80
C LEU A 151 6.69 -1.84 -6.30
N ALA A 152 6.66 -0.84 -7.18
CA ALA A 152 5.43 -0.36 -7.81
C ALA A 152 4.76 -1.46 -8.62
N ALA A 153 5.48 -2.10 -9.54
CA ALA A 153 4.95 -3.19 -10.35
C ALA A 153 4.43 -4.35 -9.49
N ARG A 154 5.17 -4.74 -8.44
CA ARG A 154 4.75 -5.80 -7.51
C ARG A 154 3.48 -5.41 -6.75
N ASN A 155 3.38 -4.17 -6.29
CA ASN A 155 2.21 -3.66 -5.59
C ASN A 155 0.97 -3.65 -6.52
N VAL A 156 1.13 -3.13 -7.75
CA VAL A 156 0.06 -3.12 -8.75
C VAL A 156 -0.39 -4.54 -9.07
N ALA A 157 0.54 -5.47 -9.32
CA ALA A 157 0.21 -6.87 -9.57
C ALA A 157 -0.48 -7.53 -8.37
N HIS A 158 -0.03 -7.25 -7.15
CA HIS A 158 -0.66 -7.76 -5.92
C HIS A 158 -2.08 -7.23 -5.74
N ASN A 159 -2.30 -5.93 -5.93
CA ASN A 159 -3.62 -5.32 -5.83
C ASN A 159 -4.55 -5.82 -6.93
N LYS A 160 -4.08 -5.89 -8.18
CA LYS A 160 -4.83 -6.48 -9.30
C LYS A 160 -5.29 -7.88 -8.93
N ARG A 161 -4.38 -8.72 -8.43
CA ARG A 161 -4.74 -10.04 -7.91
C ARG A 161 -5.75 -9.96 -6.77
N LYS A 162 -5.52 -9.16 -5.73
CA LYS A 162 -6.37 -9.10 -4.53
C LYS A 162 -7.83 -8.76 -4.87
N TYR A 163 -8.05 -7.89 -5.85
CA TYR A 163 -9.38 -7.38 -6.20
C TYR A 163 -10.01 -8.05 -7.43
N SER A 164 -9.32 -9.00 -8.06
CA SER A 164 -9.93 -9.81 -9.12
C SER A 164 -10.68 -11.01 -8.55
N GLU A 165 -11.83 -11.32 -9.16
CA GLU A 165 -12.69 -12.46 -8.85
C GLU A 165 -12.13 -13.74 -9.42
N GLY A 166 -12.17 -14.84 -8.67
CA GLY A 166 -11.55 -16.11 -9.08
C GLY A 166 -12.57 -17.18 -9.47
N ILE A 167 -12.49 -17.68 -10.71
CA ILE A 167 -13.29 -18.80 -11.22
C ILE A 167 -12.45 -20.08 -11.19
N SER A 168 -13.00 -21.18 -10.68
CA SER A 168 -12.39 -22.50 -10.76
C SER A 168 -12.86 -23.22 -12.03
N VAL A 169 -11.94 -23.73 -12.85
CA VAL A 169 -12.24 -24.54 -14.03
C VAL A 169 -11.70 -25.94 -13.82
N THR A 170 -12.58 -26.93 -13.99
CA THR A 170 -12.28 -28.37 -13.92
C THR A 170 -12.70 -29.04 -15.23
N GLY A 171 -12.39 -30.34 -15.42
CA GLY A 171 -12.82 -31.09 -16.60
C GLY A 171 -12.07 -30.81 -17.91
N TYR A 172 -11.02 -29.99 -17.90
CA TYR A 172 -10.16 -29.76 -19.05
C TYR A 172 -9.22 -30.94 -19.31
N ASP A 173 -8.78 -31.12 -20.56
CA ASP A 173 -7.87 -32.20 -20.95
C ASP A 173 -6.52 -32.06 -20.24
N THR A 174 -6.21 -33.00 -19.36
CA THR A 174 -4.99 -33.00 -18.54
C THR A 174 -3.76 -33.56 -19.27
N SER A 175 -3.94 -34.07 -20.49
CA SER A 175 -2.85 -34.48 -21.38
C SER A 175 -2.17 -33.30 -22.06
N LEU A 176 -2.88 -32.16 -22.17
CA LEU A 176 -2.36 -30.93 -22.76
C LEU A 176 -1.27 -30.29 -21.89
N THR A 177 -0.36 -29.55 -22.53
CA THR A 177 0.66 -28.81 -21.81
C THR A 177 0.03 -27.68 -21.01
N LYS A 178 0.71 -27.21 -19.95
CA LYS A 178 0.22 -26.08 -19.15
C LYS A 178 0.01 -24.83 -20.00
N ASP A 179 0.84 -24.61 -21.00
CA ASP A 179 0.78 -23.43 -21.85
C ASP A 179 -0.38 -23.55 -22.85
N ASP A 180 -0.64 -24.75 -23.39
CA ASP A 180 -1.82 -24.98 -24.24
C ASP A 180 -3.12 -24.78 -23.46
N VAL A 181 -3.21 -25.32 -22.24
CA VAL A 181 -4.36 -25.12 -21.35
C VAL A 181 -4.53 -23.63 -21.02
N LYS A 182 -3.44 -22.93 -20.67
CA LYS A 182 -3.48 -21.49 -20.40
C LYS A 182 -3.96 -20.69 -21.60
N ASN A 183 -3.43 -20.97 -22.79
CA ASN A 183 -3.77 -20.26 -24.01
C ASN A 183 -5.23 -20.51 -24.40
N ALA A 184 -5.68 -21.76 -24.37
CA ALA A 184 -7.06 -22.12 -24.65
C ALA A 184 -8.04 -21.40 -23.72
N LEU A 185 -7.75 -21.38 -22.42
CA LEU A 185 -8.59 -20.70 -21.44
C LEU A 185 -8.51 -19.18 -21.56
N THR A 186 -7.32 -18.63 -21.84
CA THR A 186 -7.16 -17.19 -22.06
C THR A 186 -8.02 -16.76 -23.25
N ASN A 187 -8.02 -17.53 -24.33
CA ASN A 187 -8.84 -17.26 -25.50
C ASN A 187 -10.34 -17.44 -25.20
N HIS A 188 -10.72 -18.52 -24.52
CA HIS A 188 -12.12 -18.80 -24.19
C HIS A 188 -12.76 -17.72 -23.30
N PHE A 189 -12.07 -17.32 -22.24
CA PHE A 189 -12.56 -16.32 -21.28
C PHE A 189 -12.24 -14.87 -21.68
N SER A 190 -11.59 -14.64 -22.83
CA SER A 190 -11.24 -13.29 -23.31
C SER A 190 -12.46 -12.38 -23.48
N THR A 191 -13.62 -12.96 -23.76
CA THR A 191 -14.90 -12.25 -23.92
C THR A 191 -15.54 -11.88 -22.57
N CYS A 192 -15.24 -12.62 -21.51
CA CYS A 192 -15.79 -12.43 -20.17
C CYS A 192 -15.16 -11.23 -19.44
N GLY A 193 -13.95 -10.83 -19.82
CA GLY A 193 -13.26 -9.69 -19.25
C GLY A 193 -11.75 -9.78 -19.39
N GLU A 194 -11.06 -8.82 -18.78
CA GLU A 194 -9.60 -8.86 -18.72
C GLU A 194 -9.13 -10.02 -17.84
N ILE A 195 -8.38 -10.97 -18.39
CA ILE A 195 -7.84 -12.07 -17.61
C ILE A 195 -6.56 -11.58 -16.94
N THR A 196 -6.59 -11.50 -15.61
CA THR A 196 -5.48 -10.94 -14.84
C THR A 196 -4.42 -11.99 -14.48
N ASP A 197 -4.80 -13.26 -14.39
CA ASP A 197 -3.89 -14.39 -14.16
C ASP A 197 -4.58 -15.72 -14.47
N VAL A 198 -3.80 -16.73 -14.85
CA VAL A 198 -4.27 -18.12 -15.10
C VAL A 198 -3.33 -19.10 -14.38
N PHE A 199 -3.84 -19.75 -13.34
CA PHE A 199 -3.07 -20.69 -12.54
C PHE A 199 -3.44 -22.14 -12.83
N VAL A 200 -2.54 -22.88 -13.50
CA VAL A 200 -2.64 -24.34 -13.64
C VAL A 200 -1.94 -25.00 -12.46
N LEU A 201 -2.69 -25.47 -11.48
CA LEU A 201 -2.13 -26.18 -10.33
C LEU A 201 -1.79 -27.62 -10.69
N ASN A 202 -0.54 -28.02 -10.47
CA ASN A 202 -0.17 -29.44 -10.46
C ASN A 202 -0.55 -30.00 -9.09
N SER A 203 -1.56 -30.84 -9.03
CA SER A 203 -1.97 -31.55 -7.82
C SER A 203 -0.86 -32.53 -7.38
N ARG A 204 0.10 -32.03 -6.60
CA ARG A 204 0.87 -32.82 -5.62
C ARG A 204 0.78 -32.25 -4.20
N LEU A 205 0.09 -31.12 -4.00
CA LEU A 205 -0.29 -30.64 -2.67
C LEU A 205 -1.74 -31.07 -2.41
N SER A 206 -1.87 -32.26 -1.85
CA SER A 206 -3.13 -32.77 -1.28
C SER A 206 -3.51 -31.89 -0.07
N LEU A 207 -4.51 -31.04 -0.24
CA LEU A 207 -5.44 -30.76 0.84
C LEU A 207 -6.67 -31.63 0.56
N ARG A 208 -6.99 -32.45 1.55
CA ARG A 208 -7.81 -33.65 1.45
C ARG A 208 -9.18 -33.37 0.82
N ASN A 209 -9.53 -34.21 -0.15
CA ASN A 209 -10.80 -34.37 -0.83
C ASN A 209 -11.23 -33.26 -1.80
N TRP A 210 -10.73 -33.35 -3.04
CA TRP A 210 -11.53 -33.26 -4.27
C TRP A 210 -10.73 -33.82 -5.46
N SER A 211 -11.33 -34.72 -6.23
CA SER A 211 -10.73 -35.38 -7.38
C SER A 211 -10.81 -34.45 -8.60
N GLY A 212 -9.88 -33.51 -8.73
CA GLY A 212 -9.75 -32.67 -9.93
C GLY A 212 -8.59 -31.68 -9.81
N ARG A 213 -7.85 -31.46 -10.89
CA ARG A 213 -6.90 -30.33 -10.97
C ARG A 213 -7.73 -29.06 -11.09
N ILE A 214 -7.62 -28.16 -10.12
CA ILE A 214 -8.32 -26.89 -10.07
C ILE A 214 -7.49 -25.84 -10.80
N LEU A 215 -8.09 -25.18 -11.79
CA LEU A 215 -7.52 -24.00 -12.42
C LEU A 215 -8.26 -22.75 -11.96
N LYS A 216 -7.55 -21.73 -11.46
CA LYS A 216 -8.16 -20.47 -11.03
C LYS A 216 -7.94 -19.37 -12.07
N ILE A 217 -9.01 -18.90 -12.70
CA ILE A 217 -9.04 -17.74 -13.61
C ILE A 217 -9.43 -16.53 -12.82
N ARG A 218 -8.78 -15.38 -13.03
CA ARG A 218 -9.08 -14.18 -12.26
C ARG A 218 -9.54 -13.00 -13.11
N LEU A 219 -10.82 -12.61 -13.00
CA LEU A 219 -11.48 -11.56 -13.81
C LEU A 219 -11.69 -10.25 -13.03
N PRO A 220 -11.80 -9.08 -13.70
CA PRO A 220 -12.09 -7.80 -13.05
C PRO A 220 -13.52 -7.78 -12.48
N PRO A 221 -13.76 -7.02 -11.41
CA PRO A 221 -14.98 -7.12 -10.58
C PRO A 221 -16.30 -6.65 -11.21
N ASN A 222 -16.32 -6.18 -12.48
CA ASN A 222 -17.51 -5.51 -13.04
C ASN A 222 -17.91 -6.06 -14.42
N ARG A 223 -18.60 -7.21 -14.48
CA ARG A 223 -19.58 -7.56 -15.54
C ARG A 223 -20.66 -8.53 -15.02
N PRO A 224 -21.92 -8.42 -15.49
CA PRO A 224 -22.98 -9.38 -15.17
C PRO A 224 -22.76 -10.72 -15.90
N TRP A 225 -23.14 -11.80 -15.22
CA TRP A 225 -22.80 -13.20 -15.54
C TRP A 225 -23.87 -13.93 -16.38
N ASP A 226 -24.60 -13.22 -17.25
CA ASP A 226 -25.86 -13.71 -17.82
C ASP A 226 -25.71 -14.72 -18.99
N HIS A 227 -24.50 -15.23 -19.26
CA HIS A 227 -24.22 -16.10 -20.43
C HIS A 227 -23.54 -17.44 -20.12
N LEU A 228 -23.50 -17.89 -18.87
CA LEU A 228 -22.83 -19.15 -18.47
C LEU A 228 -23.83 -20.25 -18.09
N ALA A 229 -24.68 -20.67 -19.02
CA ALA A 229 -25.64 -21.76 -18.78
C ALA A 229 -25.15 -23.17 -19.18
N ASP A 230 -23.99 -23.33 -19.84
CA ASP A 230 -23.64 -24.62 -20.47
C ASP A 230 -22.33 -25.28 -19.98
N TRP A 231 -21.79 -24.89 -18.83
CA TRP A 231 -20.76 -25.68 -18.15
C TRP A 231 -21.03 -25.67 -16.65
N ASP A 232 -20.94 -26.85 -16.01
CA ASP A 232 -21.09 -27.00 -14.55
C ASP A 232 -20.02 -26.18 -13.82
N VAL A 233 -20.34 -24.91 -13.55
CA VAL A 233 -19.67 -24.06 -12.58
C VAL A 233 -20.19 -24.51 -11.21
N VAL A 234 -19.42 -25.36 -10.53
CA VAL A 234 -19.63 -25.72 -9.11
C VAL A 234 -18.75 -24.85 -8.22
#